data_AF-A0A6I4IXU3-F1
#
_entry.id   AF-A0A6I4IXU3-F1
#
_cell.length_a   1.000
_cell.length_b   1.000
_cell.length_c   1.000
_cell.angle_alpha   90.00
_cell.angle_beta   90.00
_cell.angle_gamma   90.00
#
_symmetry.space_group_name_H-M   'P 1'
#
loop_
_entity.id
_entity.type
_entity.pdbx_description
1 polymer ?
#
loop_
_entity_poly.entity_id
_entity_poly.type
_entity_poly.pdbx_seq_one_letter_code
_entity_poly.pdbx_strand_id
1 'polypeptide(L)'
;MSTPLARPISARPESMVSGGGNCPDATEELRGVRTSGIQPPAWRCRMSNKASKRCNRQQGDSAMDGGTRYDRVQYPAGLYPTTLPDRLAAIARIHGLAAPDPATAHVLEVAGGDGVNVIAMAAAWPAARFLSFDLSAAAVARGGALAEAAGLSNVRVEVGDVIEAAKSMAGPFDYIIVHGLYAWVPEPVRVATLKLIGRLLSPNGVAFVSYNAQPGGHLRTAIREMLMHHVRDIADPAARVARAREVLRDFSAPRPTDRPAISALRQIAEPMLRKNNGSLYHDELSDCYAPVSLAEFVAAAAPHGLGFLADALPAMVYDGLPGRDLSDAETVHAAQADDYDVVTFFHQTLLVRSGRGPRRRIDPACFANLFASSTAKRTGEISFVFDEREFEVEDAWLADFLGALGEAWPRRLALSGFASSAERCDALIRLYQREIVALHAAPLPAALDPGERPCASPLARAQLVRGDVTLYTLDHRMLAFVEPGPRAFLALLDGTRDRAQLAADWAASGYGDQVSVDEALRQVAHAGTLTY
;
A
#
# COMPACT_ATOMS: atom_id res chain seq x y z
N MET A 1 -9.30 10.92 6.84
CA MET A 1 -8.47 11.91 6.14
C MET A 1 -7.13 11.28 5.84
N SER A 2 -6.99 10.76 4.62
CA SER A 2 -5.91 9.90 4.15
C SER A 2 -4.60 10.68 3.99
N THR A 3 -3.48 10.11 4.41
CA THR A 3 -2.13 10.59 4.11
C THR A 3 -2.00 10.74 2.59
N PRO A 4 -1.58 11.90 2.04
CA PRO A 4 -1.40 12.02 0.60
C PRO A 4 -0.21 11.16 0.19
N LEU A 5 -0.49 10.06 -0.53
CA LEU A 5 0.51 9.40 -1.35
C LEU A 5 1.14 10.45 -2.26
N ALA A 6 2.46 10.57 -2.22
CA ALA A 6 3.19 11.45 -3.13
C ALA A 6 2.86 11.00 -4.56
N ARG A 7 2.21 11.89 -5.33
CA ARG A 7 1.94 11.67 -6.76
C ARG A 7 3.30 11.62 -7.51
N PRO A 8 3.59 10.59 -8.32
CA PRO A 8 4.74 10.63 -9.21
C PRO A 8 4.48 11.66 -10.31
N ILE A 9 5.38 12.64 -10.45
CA ILE A 9 5.45 13.51 -11.62
C ILE A 9 6.36 12.79 -12.62
N SER A 10 5.79 12.09 -13.61
CA SER A 10 6.54 11.75 -14.82
C SER A 10 5.62 11.57 -16.02
N ALA A 11 5.51 12.63 -16.83
CA ALA A 11 5.25 12.48 -18.26
C ALA A 11 6.61 12.67 -18.94
N ARG A 12 7.17 11.61 -19.56
CA ARG A 12 8.28 11.76 -20.50
C ARG A 12 7.71 12.30 -21.82
N PRO A 13 8.36 13.27 -22.48
CA PRO A 13 7.99 13.66 -23.83
C PRO A 13 8.45 12.60 -24.84
N GLU A 14 7.59 12.30 -25.81
CA GLU A 14 7.88 11.42 -26.94
C GLU A 14 8.99 12.03 -27.82
N SER A 15 10.09 11.30 -28.01
CA SER A 15 11.12 11.66 -28.98
C SER A 15 10.78 11.06 -30.35
N MET A 16 10.39 11.91 -31.29
CA MET A 16 10.28 11.59 -32.71
C MET A 16 11.64 11.14 -33.28
N VAL A 17 11.63 9.99 -33.95
CA VAL A 17 12.70 9.53 -34.84
C VAL A 17 12.38 10.02 -36.24
N SER A 18 13.29 10.78 -36.86
CA SER A 18 13.36 10.89 -38.32
C SER A 18 14.81 11.08 -38.80
N GLY A 19 15.28 10.07 -39.54
CA GLY A 19 16.01 10.20 -40.82
C GLY A 19 17.39 10.88 -40.87
N GLY A 20 18.42 10.04 -41.00
CA GLY A 20 19.29 10.08 -42.18
C GLY A 20 20.67 10.76 -42.06
N GLY A 21 21.72 10.00 -42.44
CA GLY A 21 22.88 10.58 -43.14
C GLY A 21 24.28 10.23 -42.63
N ASN A 22 24.91 9.27 -43.31
CA ASN A 22 26.34 9.13 -43.61
C ASN A 22 27.39 8.79 -42.52
N CYS A 23 27.97 7.61 -42.72
CA CYS A 23 29.37 7.28 -42.44
C CYS A 23 30.30 7.99 -43.45
N PRO A 24 31.61 8.16 -43.18
CA PRO A 24 32.54 7.11 -43.58
C PRO A 24 33.74 6.84 -42.63
N ASP A 25 34.36 5.69 -42.90
CA ASP A 25 35.57 5.04 -42.37
C ASP A 25 36.85 5.88 -42.23
N ALA A 26 37.74 5.45 -41.32
CA ALA A 26 39.18 5.27 -41.56
C ALA A 26 39.89 4.43 -40.45
N THR A 27 40.29 3.20 -40.81
CA THR A 27 41.61 2.50 -40.66
C THR A 27 42.52 2.83 -39.44
N GLU A 28 42.87 1.88 -38.55
CA GLU A 28 43.91 0.82 -38.63
C GLU A 28 45.35 1.28 -38.27
N GLU A 29 45.95 0.77 -37.17
CA GLU A 29 47.30 0.14 -37.10
C GLU A 29 47.81 -0.13 -35.65
N LEU A 30 48.86 -0.95 -35.57
CA LEU A 30 49.22 -1.94 -34.54
C LEU A 30 50.41 -1.56 -33.61
N ARG A 31 50.39 -2.16 -32.40
CA ARG A 31 51.51 -2.72 -31.57
C ARG A 31 52.56 -1.78 -30.90
N GLY A 32 52.79 -2.03 -29.60
CA GLY A 32 54.08 -1.72 -28.92
C GLY A 32 54.13 -1.63 -27.38
N VAL A 33 54.11 -2.78 -26.69
CA VAL A 33 54.78 -3.15 -25.41
C VAL A 33 55.42 -2.02 -24.52
N ARG A 34 55.01 -1.84 -23.25
CA ARG A 34 55.60 -2.40 -21.99
C ARG A 34 55.04 -1.67 -20.72
N THR A 35 55.05 -2.40 -19.62
CA THR A 35 54.40 -2.16 -18.30
C THR A 35 55.05 -1.12 -17.39
N SER A 36 54.24 -0.38 -16.61
CA SER A 36 54.58 0.03 -15.24
C SER A 36 53.31 0.15 -14.39
N GLY A 37 53.27 -0.61 -13.30
CA GLY A 37 52.09 -0.78 -12.46
C GLY A 37 51.68 0.46 -11.67
N ILE A 38 50.36 0.57 -11.48
CA ILE A 38 49.74 1.35 -10.41
C ILE A 38 48.53 0.52 -9.97
N GLN A 39 48.58 -0.01 -8.75
CA GLN A 39 47.39 -0.57 -8.08
C GLN A 39 46.42 0.58 -7.76
N PRO A 40 45.11 0.47 -8.07
CA PRO A 40 44.14 1.38 -7.49
C PRO A 40 43.90 1.02 -6.01
N PRO A 41 43.72 2.02 -5.12
CA PRO A 41 43.65 1.81 -3.69
C PRO A 41 42.36 1.09 -3.29
N ALA A 42 42.50 0.11 -2.40
CA ALA A 42 41.40 -0.52 -1.69
C ALA A 42 40.71 0.52 -0.80
N TRP A 43 39.58 1.06 -1.27
CA TRP A 43 38.64 1.79 -0.42
C TRP A 43 37.91 0.79 0.48
N ARG A 44 38.50 0.51 1.65
CA ARG A 44 37.76 -0.03 2.78
C ARG A 44 36.75 1.03 3.21
N CYS A 45 35.49 0.82 2.84
CA CYS A 45 34.37 1.61 3.35
C CYS A 45 34.27 1.39 4.88
N ARG A 46 34.82 2.33 5.66
CA ARG A 46 34.49 2.45 7.08
C ARG A 46 33.10 3.06 7.15
N MET A 47 32.08 2.20 7.19
CA MET A 47 30.74 2.61 7.61
C MET A 47 30.84 3.30 8.98
N SER A 48 30.50 4.58 9.04
CA SER A 48 30.55 5.35 10.27
C SER A 48 29.39 4.89 11.18
N ASN A 49 29.74 4.09 12.19
CA ASN A 49 28.85 3.44 13.13
C ASN A 49 28.31 4.41 14.22
N LYS A 50 28.06 5.68 13.87
CA LYS A 50 27.69 6.73 14.84
C LYS A 50 26.18 6.89 15.00
N ALA A 51 25.39 6.69 13.94
CA ALA A 51 23.92 6.74 14.01
C ALA A 51 23.34 5.53 14.77
N SER A 52 23.89 4.32 14.53
CA SER A 52 23.51 3.07 15.21
C SER A 52 23.73 3.12 16.73
N LYS A 53 24.83 3.74 17.18
CA LYS A 53 25.16 3.87 18.61
C LYS A 53 24.22 4.79 19.39
N ARG A 54 23.59 5.78 18.73
CA ARG A 54 22.63 6.69 19.39
C ARG A 54 21.27 6.03 19.58
N CYS A 55 20.82 5.26 18.58
CA CYS A 55 19.57 4.50 18.64
C CYS A 55 19.60 3.42 19.74
N ASN A 56 20.75 2.75 19.92
CA ASN A 56 20.89 1.66 20.89
C ASN A 56 20.98 2.13 22.37
N ARG A 57 21.30 3.41 22.63
CA ARG A 57 21.58 3.91 24.00
C ARG A 57 20.33 4.39 24.74
N GLN A 58 19.23 4.71 24.05
CA GLN A 58 18.01 5.25 24.67
C GLN A 58 16.85 4.24 24.80
N GLN A 59 16.87 3.11 24.08
CA GLN A 59 15.90 2.03 24.31
C GLN A 59 16.17 1.25 25.61
N GLY A 60 17.35 1.41 26.21
CA GLY A 60 17.62 0.93 27.57
C GLY A 60 16.90 1.72 28.68
N ASP A 61 16.50 2.97 28.41
CA ASP A 61 15.87 3.86 29.39
C ASP A 61 14.33 3.91 29.31
N SER A 62 13.71 3.30 28.28
CA SER A 62 12.24 3.22 28.15
C SER A 62 11.60 2.14 29.05
N ALA A 63 12.39 1.41 29.83
CA ALA A 63 11.89 0.38 30.74
C ALA A 63 11.29 0.92 32.06
N MET A 64 11.36 2.23 32.31
CA MET A 64 10.92 2.82 33.60
C MET A 64 9.46 3.30 33.64
N ASP A 65 8.69 3.25 32.53
CA ASP A 65 7.30 3.74 32.49
C ASP A 65 6.34 2.86 31.66
N GLY A 66 6.65 1.56 31.49
CA GLY A 66 5.72 0.50 31.03
C GLY A 66 4.98 0.64 29.69
N GLY A 67 5.03 1.78 29.01
CA GLY A 67 4.26 2.11 27.81
C GLY A 67 5.13 2.62 26.67
N THR A 68 4.68 2.36 25.44
CA THR A 68 5.37 2.74 24.19
C THR A 68 5.09 4.21 23.82
N ARG A 69 5.88 4.78 22.88
CA ARG A 69 5.57 6.10 22.29
C ARG A 69 4.16 6.12 21.67
N TYR A 70 3.71 5.00 21.12
CA TYR A 70 2.40 4.85 20.50
C TYR A 70 1.25 4.81 21.51
N ASP A 71 1.53 4.46 22.78
CA ASP A 71 0.55 4.59 23.87
C ASP A 71 0.43 6.05 24.35
N ARG A 72 1.48 6.86 24.20
CA ARG A 72 1.50 8.28 24.61
C ARG A 72 0.85 9.22 23.60
N VAL A 73 1.04 8.96 22.31
CA VAL A 73 0.42 9.74 21.21
C VAL A 73 -0.20 8.74 20.24
N GLN A 74 -1.50 8.83 19.99
CA GLN A 74 -2.17 7.92 19.08
C GLN A 74 -1.70 8.15 17.63
N TYR A 75 -1.29 7.07 16.96
CA TYR A 75 -1.11 7.06 15.51
C TYR A 75 -2.47 6.81 14.82
N PRO A 76 -2.79 7.49 13.70
CA PRO A 76 -4.06 7.28 13.01
C PRO A 76 -4.21 5.85 12.50
N ALA A 77 -5.38 5.26 12.74
CA ALA A 77 -5.80 4.01 12.13
C ALA A 77 -6.07 4.22 10.63
N GLY A 78 -5.86 3.18 9.81
CA GLY A 78 -6.02 3.29 8.37
C GLY A 78 -6.28 1.97 7.67
N LEU A 79 -6.95 2.05 6.52
CA LEU A 79 -7.05 0.95 5.55
C LEU A 79 -6.05 1.21 4.43
N TYR A 80 -5.33 0.15 4.04
CA TYR A 80 -4.31 0.25 3.00
C TYR A 80 -4.63 -0.72 1.86
N PRO A 81 -5.32 -0.26 0.79
CA PRO A 81 -5.75 -1.14 -0.30
C PRO A 81 -4.63 -1.94 -0.98
N THR A 82 -3.41 -1.41 -1.03
CA THR A 82 -2.25 -2.12 -1.62
C THR A 82 -1.76 -3.29 -0.77
N THR A 83 -2.23 -3.43 0.47
CA THR A 83 -1.92 -4.58 1.36
C THR A 83 -2.89 -5.74 1.19
N LEU A 84 -3.99 -5.57 0.44
CA LEU A 84 -5.05 -6.57 0.30
C LEU A 84 -4.51 -7.86 -0.34
N PRO A 85 -4.71 -9.03 0.30
CA PRO A 85 -4.38 -10.34 -0.30
C PRO A 85 -4.92 -10.52 -1.72
N ASP A 86 -6.10 -9.97 -2.01
CA ASP A 86 -6.72 -9.91 -3.34
C ASP A 86 -5.82 -9.26 -4.41
N ARG A 87 -5.21 -8.10 -4.08
CA ARG A 87 -4.28 -7.40 -4.98
C ARG A 87 -2.92 -8.09 -5.04
N LEU A 88 -2.42 -8.57 -3.90
CA LEU A 88 -1.14 -9.28 -3.82
C LEU A 88 -1.16 -10.56 -4.66
N ALA A 89 -2.25 -11.32 -4.58
CA ALA A 89 -2.49 -12.51 -5.37
C ALA A 89 -2.59 -12.18 -6.86
N ALA A 90 -3.25 -11.07 -7.24
CA ALA A 90 -3.34 -10.64 -8.63
C ALA A 90 -1.94 -10.35 -9.22
N ILE A 91 -1.10 -9.63 -8.48
CA ILE A 91 0.29 -9.33 -8.88
C ILE A 91 1.10 -10.63 -9.01
N ALA A 92 1.01 -11.55 -8.04
CA ALA A 92 1.67 -12.84 -8.14
C ALA A 92 1.23 -13.62 -9.39
N ARG A 93 -0.07 -13.65 -9.68
CA ARG A 93 -0.64 -14.37 -10.83
C ARG A 93 -0.20 -13.78 -12.17
N ILE A 94 -0.19 -12.45 -12.35
CA ILE A 94 0.31 -11.84 -13.61
C ILE A 94 1.81 -12.11 -13.84
N HIS A 95 2.56 -12.39 -12.78
CA HIS A 95 3.95 -12.87 -12.83
C HIS A 95 4.05 -14.41 -12.94
N GLY A 96 2.97 -15.11 -13.32
CA GLY A 96 2.96 -16.55 -13.55
C GLY A 96 3.05 -17.41 -12.29
N LEU A 97 2.84 -16.82 -11.11
CA LEU A 97 2.89 -17.53 -9.84
C LEU A 97 1.48 -17.93 -9.37
N ALA A 98 1.32 -19.19 -8.97
CA ALA A 98 0.20 -19.58 -8.11
C ALA A 98 0.27 -18.82 -6.79
N ALA A 99 -0.88 -18.36 -6.29
CA ALA A 99 -1.02 -17.66 -5.01
C ALA A 99 -2.27 -18.19 -4.27
N PRO A 100 -2.25 -18.29 -2.92
CA PRO A 100 -3.39 -18.75 -2.12
C PRO A 100 -4.65 -17.94 -2.39
N ASP A 101 -5.83 -18.56 -2.32
CA ASP A 101 -7.10 -17.86 -2.52
C ASP A 101 -7.35 -16.85 -1.38
N PRO A 102 -7.46 -15.54 -1.68
CA PRO A 102 -7.76 -14.51 -0.67
C PRO A 102 -8.98 -14.82 0.20
N ALA A 103 -10.00 -15.50 -0.35
CA ALA A 103 -11.25 -15.79 0.35
C ALA A 103 -11.10 -16.81 1.48
N THR A 104 -10.01 -17.60 1.50
CA THR A 104 -9.77 -18.67 2.48
C THR A 104 -8.38 -18.59 3.13
N ALA A 105 -7.62 -17.54 2.83
CA ALA A 105 -6.23 -17.41 3.24
C ALA A 105 -6.04 -17.22 4.75
N HIS A 106 -4.86 -17.61 5.24
CA HIS A 106 -4.36 -17.20 6.55
C HIS A 106 -3.43 -15.98 6.43
N VAL A 107 -3.83 -14.86 7.03
CA VAL A 107 -3.14 -13.56 6.90
C VAL A 107 -2.55 -13.14 8.24
N LEU A 108 -1.28 -12.72 8.22
CA LEU A 108 -0.59 -12.12 9.35
C LEU A 108 -0.30 -10.64 9.06
N GLU A 109 -0.63 -9.75 10.00
CA GLU A 109 -0.18 -8.37 10.00
C GLU A 109 0.77 -8.13 11.19
N VAL A 110 1.94 -7.59 10.90
CA VAL A 110 2.98 -7.29 11.89
C VAL A 110 3.01 -5.78 12.14
N ALA A 111 2.97 -5.39 13.42
CA ALA A 111 2.86 -3.99 13.85
C ALA A 111 1.61 -3.31 13.28
N GLY A 112 0.46 -3.97 13.43
CA GLY A 112 -0.81 -3.52 12.85
C GLY A 112 -1.52 -2.43 13.65
N GLY A 113 -0.95 -1.93 14.75
CA GLY A 113 -1.60 -0.96 15.63
C GLY A 113 -2.89 -1.50 16.24
N ASP A 114 -4.02 -0.92 15.84
CA ASP A 114 -5.36 -1.38 16.25
C ASP A 114 -5.96 -2.42 15.30
N GLY A 115 -5.21 -2.87 14.29
CA GLY A 115 -5.60 -3.98 13.41
C GLY A 115 -6.81 -3.67 12.52
N VAL A 116 -7.25 -2.41 12.40
CA VAL A 116 -8.45 -2.07 11.59
C VAL A 116 -8.34 -2.51 10.14
N ASN A 117 -7.10 -2.55 9.61
CA ASN A 117 -6.81 -3.03 8.27
C ASN A 117 -7.23 -4.49 8.10
N VAL A 118 -6.78 -5.41 8.96
CA VAL A 118 -7.20 -6.82 8.88
C VAL A 118 -8.61 -7.07 9.42
N ILE A 119 -9.13 -6.24 10.32
CA ILE A 119 -10.53 -6.34 10.79
C ILE A 119 -11.49 -6.07 9.62
N ALA A 120 -11.21 -5.07 8.79
CA ALA A 120 -11.99 -4.80 7.58
C ALA A 120 -11.92 -5.95 6.57
N MET A 121 -10.72 -6.54 6.38
CA MET A 121 -10.56 -7.73 5.54
C MET A 121 -11.33 -8.94 6.09
N ALA A 122 -11.35 -9.13 7.41
CA ALA A 122 -12.05 -10.22 8.07
C ALA A 122 -13.57 -10.13 7.90
N ALA A 123 -14.13 -8.91 7.90
CA ALA A 123 -15.54 -8.69 7.58
C ALA A 123 -15.87 -9.00 6.12
N ALA A 124 -14.94 -8.76 5.19
CA ALA A 124 -15.11 -9.06 3.75
C ALA A 124 -14.95 -10.55 3.42
N TRP A 125 -14.10 -11.26 4.17
CA TRP A 125 -13.73 -12.65 3.87
C TRP A 125 -13.96 -13.56 5.08
N PRO A 126 -15.21 -13.97 5.35
CA PRO A 126 -15.57 -14.70 6.57
C PRO A 126 -14.91 -16.10 6.66
N ALA A 127 -14.47 -16.67 5.53
CA ALA A 127 -13.77 -17.95 5.50
C ALA A 127 -12.23 -17.83 5.62
N ALA A 128 -11.68 -16.62 5.48
CA ALA A 128 -10.26 -16.35 5.71
C ALA A 128 -9.98 -16.11 7.20
N ARG A 129 -8.73 -16.26 7.64
CA ARG A 129 -8.32 -16.05 9.04
C ARG A 129 -7.23 -15.00 9.15
N PHE A 130 -7.35 -14.14 10.16
CA PHE A 130 -6.49 -12.99 10.32
C PHE A 130 -5.89 -12.96 11.73
N LEU A 131 -4.59 -12.68 11.79
CA LEU A 131 -3.89 -12.34 13.03
C LEU A 131 -3.15 -11.03 12.80
N SER A 132 -3.37 -10.06 13.68
CA SER A 132 -2.55 -8.84 13.76
C SER A 132 -1.93 -8.76 15.14
N PHE A 133 -0.67 -8.34 15.23
CA PHE A 133 -0.08 -8.03 16.51
C PHE A 133 0.70 -6.72 16.50
N ASP A 134 0.70 -6.05 17.65
CA ASP A 134 1.40 -4.79 17.86
C ASP A 134 1.99 -4.71 19.28
N LEU A 135 2.98 -3.84 19.47
CA LEU A 135 3.58 -3.61 20.79
C LEU A 135 2.69 -2.73 21.68
N SER A 136 1.85 -1.86 21.09
CA SER A 136 0.92 -0.97 21.81
C SER A 136 -0.30 -1.72 22.33
N ALA A 137 -0.33 -2.00 23.63
CA ALA A 137 -1.49 -2.61 24.29
C ALA A 137 -2.76 -1.76 24.16
N ALA A 138 -2.63 -0.43 24.16
CA ALA A 138 -3.77 0.46 24.00
C ALA A 138 -4.37 0.38 22.58
N ALA A 139 -3.55 0.26 21.54
CA ALA A 139 -4.02 0.09 20.17
C ALA A 139 -4.71 -1.27 19.98
N VAL A 140 -4.07 -2.34 20.45
CA VAL A 140 -4.62 -3.70 20.42
C VAL A 140 -5.97 -3.77 21.13
N ALA A 141 -6.12 -3.15 22.31
CA ALA A 141 -7.39 -3.13 23.04
C ALA A 141 -8.51 -2.43 22.26
N ARG A 142 -8.22 -1.32 21.55
CA ARG A 142 -9.22 -0.65 20.68
C ARG A 142 -9.65 -1.55 19.53
N GLY A 143 -8.70 -2.21 18.89
CA GLY A 143 -8.95 -3.18 17.81
C GLY A 143 -9.79 -4.37 18.25
N GLY A 144 -9.40 -4.99 19.36
CA GLY A 144 -10.13 -6.11 19.97
C GLY A 144 -11.57 -5.75 20.29
N ALA A 145 -11.81 -4.58 20.89
CA ALA A 145 -13.17 -4.10 21.18
C ALA A 145 -14.01 -3.88 19.92
N LEU A 146 -13.41 -3.43 18.81
CA LEU A 146 -14.12 -3.28 17.54
C LEU A 146 -14.45 -4.65 16.91
N ALA A 147 -13.50 -5.58 16.89
CA ALA A 147 -13.72 -6.93 16.37
C ALA A 147 -14.79 -7.68 17.17
N GLU A 148 -14.78 -7.56 18.50
CA GLU A 148 -15.79 -8.11 19.39
C GLU A 148 -17.17 -7.48 19.15
N ALA A 149 -17.25 -6.16 19.08
CA ALA A 149 -18.51 -5.46 18.78
C ALA A 149 -19.09 -5.84 17.42
N ALA A 150 -18.24 -6.15 16.43
CA ALA A 150 -18.64 -6.64 15.12
C ALA A 150 -18.94 -8.15 15.10
N GLY A 151 -18.70 -8.89 16.18
CA GLY A 151 -18.91 -10.34 16.24
C GLY A 151 -18.00 -11.13 15.29
N LEU A 152 -16.83 -10.58 14.93
CA LEU A 152 -15.90 -11.23 14.01
C LEU A 152 -15.06 -12.27 14.75
N SER A 153 -15.25 -13.55 14.41
CA SER A 153 -14.54 -14.67 15.01
C SER A 153 -13.28 -15.09 14.25
N ASN A 154 -13.10 -14.56 13.05
CA ASN A 154 -12.02 -14.92 12.13
C ASN A 154 -10.82 -13.94 12.18
N VAL A 155 -10.81 -12.99 13.12
CA VAL A 155 -9.69 -12.05 13.35
C VAL A 155 -9.29 -12.03 14.81
N ARG A 156 -7.98 -11.98 15.07
CA ARG A 156 -7.40 -11.73 16.39
C ARG A 156 -6.44 -10.56 16.32
N VAL A 157 -6.50 -9.66 17.30
CA VAL A 157 -5.55 -8.56 17.49
C VAL A 157 -4.88 -8.79 18.84
N GLU A 158 -3.56 -8.98 18.85
CA GLU A 158 -2.80 -9.44 20.02
C GLU A 158 -1.63 -8.50 20.34
N VAL A 159 -1.28 -8.39 21.62
CA VAL A 159 -0.05 -7.68 22.02
C VAL A 159 1.14 -8.60 21.77
N GLY A 160 2.13 -8.13 21.01
CA GLY A 160 3.29 -8.94 20.65
C GLY A 160 4.51 -8.13 20.25
N ASP A 161 5.69 -8.70 20.54
CA ASP A 161 6.98 -8.20 20.08
C ASP A 161 7.43 -9.02 18.87
N VAL A 162 7.80 -8.34 17.78
CA VAL A 162 8.27 -8.99 16.54
C VAL A 162 9.54 -9.82 16.75
N ILE A 163 10.44 -9.45 17.67
CA ILE A 163 11.65 -10.21 18.01
C ILE A 163 11.27 -11.55 18.66
N GLU A 164 10.28 -11.56 19.55
CA GLU A 164 9.79 -12.79 20.19
C GLU A 164 8.95 -13.62 19.23
N ALA A 165 8.05 -12.99 18.48
CA ALA A 165 7.30 -13.65 17.41
C ALA A 165 8.25 -14.30 16.39
N ALA A 166 9.35 -13.65 16.02
CA ALA A 166 10.41 -14.20 15.17
C ALA A 166 11.20 -15.36 15.80
N LYS A 167 10.89 -15.81 17.02
CA LYS A 167 11.44 -17.03 17.64
C LYS A 167 10.38 -18.13 17.79
N SER A 168 9.19 -17.78 18.25
CA SER A 168 8.23 -18.77 18.78
C SER A 168 6.90 -18.87 18.03
N MET A 169 6.52 -17.86 17.23
CA MET A 169 5.25 -17.88 16.50
C MET A 169 5.20 -19.06 15.53
N ALA A 170 4.06 -19.76 15.53
CA ALA A 170 3.77 -20.83 14.61
C ALA A 170 3.12 -20.30 13.32
N GLY A 171 3.37 -20.97 12.21
CA GLY A 171 2.75 -20.71 10.91
C GLY A 171 2.22 -22.02 10.30
N PRO A 172 1.98 -22.07 8.98
CA PRO A 172 2.29 -21.03 7.99
C PRO A 172 1.19 -19.96 7.84
N PHE A 173 1.55 -18.83 7.22
CA PHE A 173 0.63 -17.79 6.74
C PHE A 173 0.79 -17.61 5.23
N ASP A 174 -0.34 -17.44 4.54
CA ASP A 174 -0.42 -17.25 3.10
C ASP A 174 -0.06 -15.83 2.67
N TYR A 175 -0.40 -14.85 3.50
CA TYR A 175 -0.01 -13.46 3.31
C TYR A 175 0.56 -12.91 4.61
N ILE A 176 1.71 -12.24 4.51
CA ILE A 176 2.32 -11.55 5.66
C ILE A 176 2.48 -10.08 5.30
N ILE A 177 1.83 -9.19 6.05
CA ILE A 177 1.79 -7.75 5.82
C ILE A 177 2.65 -7.06 6.87
N VAL A 178 3.63 -6.29 6.42
CA VAL A 178 4.47 -5.43 7.25
C VAL A 178 4.39 -4.01 6.69
N HIS A 179 3.44 -3.22 7.17
CA HIS A 179 3.23 -1.85 6.74
C HIS A 179 3.70 -0.85 7.80
N GLY A 180 4.47 0.17 7.39
CA GLY A 180 4.86 1.26 8.30
C GLY A 180 5.87 0.91 9.41
N LEU A 181 6.56 -0.24 9.34
CA LEU A 181 7.50 -0.68 10.39
C LEU A 181 8.98 -0.55 9.98
N TYR A 182 9.35 -1.12 8.83
CA TYR A 182 10.73 -1.51 8.55
C TYR A 182 11.75 -0.35 8.58
N ALA A 183 11.40 0.82 8.05
CA ALA A 183 12.28 2.01 8.06
C ALA A 183 12.28 2.77 9.40
N TRP A 184 11.40 2.42 10.34
CA TRP A 184 11.18 3.15 11.61
C TRP A 184 11.74 2.42 12.83
N VAL A 185 12.40 1.28 12.63
CA VAL A 185 12.89 0.44 13.72
C VAL A 185 14.39 0.15 13.63
N PRO A 186 15.05 -0.11 14.77
CA PRO A 186 16.45 -0.50 14.81
C PRO A 186 16.74 -1.78 14.00
N GLU A 187 18.01 -1.97 13.66
CA GLU A 187 18.46 -3.12 12.87
C GLU A 187 18.06 -4.49 13.43
N PRO A 188 18.16 -4.78 14.75
CA PRO A 188 17.72 -6.07 15.29
C PRO A 188 16.25 -6.39 15.01
N VAL A 189 15.39 -5.36 15.03
CA VAL A 189 13.96 -5.49 14.72
C VAL A 189 13.76 -5.78 13.23
N ARG A 190 14.47 -5.09 12.34
CA ARG A 190 14.41 -5.35 10.89
C ARG A 190 14.83 -6.78 10.54
N VAL A 191 15.92 -7.26 11.14
CA VAL A 191 16.39 -8.64 10.97
C VAL A 191 15.37 -9.64 11.50
N ALA A 192 14.77 -9.37 12.66
CA ALA A 192 13.71 -10.21 13.22
C ALA A 192 12.48 -10.26 12.30
N THR A 193 12.07 -9.13 11.73
CA THR A 193 10.97 -9.05 10.75
C THR A 193 11.21 -9.95 9.54
N LEU A 194 12.38 -9.86 8.89
CA LEU A 194 12.69 -10.71 7.74
C LEU A 194 12.81 -12.18 8.11
N LYS A 195 13.39 -12.50 9.29
CA LYS A 195 13.44 -13.86 9.84
C LYS A 195 12.04 -14.43 10.09
N LEU A 196 11.13 -13.62 10.63
CA LEU A 196 9.74 -14.00 10.86
C LEU A 196 9.06 -14.34 9.53
N ILE A 197 9.16 -13.45 8.53
CA ILE A 197 8.60 -13.70 7.19
C ILE A 197 9.18 -15.00 6.61
N GLY A 198 10.51 -15.15 6.63
CA GLY A 198 11.20 -16.32 6.12
C GLY A 198 10.80 -17.62 6.81
N ARG A 199 10.48 -17.61 8.11
CA ARG A 199 9.99 -18.84 8.79
C ARG A 199 8.53 -19.13 8.48
N LEU A 200 7.69 -18.09 8.46
CA LEU A 200 6.24 -18.26 8.55
C LEU A 200 5.51 -18.23 7.21
N LEU A 201 6.12 -17.74 6.13
CA LEU A 201 5.46 -17.65 4.84
C LEU A 201 5.17 -19.04 4.25
N SER A 202 3.94 -19.30 3.80
CA SER A 202 3.57 -20.55 3.14
C SER A 202 4.35 -20.73 1.82
N PRO A 203 4.44 -21.94 1.25
CA PRO A 203 5.22 -22.19 0.03
C PRO A 203 4.81 -21.31 -1.16
N ASN A 204 3.51 -21.02 -1.29
CA ASN A 204 2.97 -20.16 -2.33
C ASN A 204 2.63 -18.74 -1.83
N GLY A 205 2.93 -18.44 -0.58
CA GLY A 205 2.54 -17.19 0.05
C GLY A 205 3.28 -15.96 -0.49
N VAL A 206 2.69 -14.79 -0.26
CA VAL A 206 3.23 -13.48 -0.66
C VAL A 206 3.37 -12.61 0.58
N ALA A 207 4.57 -12.09 0.83
CA ALA A 207 4.80 -11.12 1.89
C ALA A 207 4.85 -9.70 1.30
N PHE A 208 4.22 -8.75 1.97
CA PHE A 208 4.25 -7.33 1.66
C PHE A 208 5.09 -6.62 2.72
N VAL A 209 6.08 -5.83 2.30
CA VAL A 209 6.87 -4.97 3.21
C VAL A 209 6.99 -3.58 2.61
N SER A 210 6.50 -2.59 3.34
CA SER A 210 6.66 -1.19 2.92
C SER A 210 7.76 -0.48 3.71
N TYR A 211 8.53 0.39 3.05
CA TYR A 211 9.60 1.15 3.69
C TYR A 211 9.91 2.43 2.94
N ASN A 212 10.41 3.42 3.67
CA ASN A 212 11.02 4.59 3.04
C ASN A 212 12.28 4.18 2.29
N ALA A 213 12.41 4.66 1.06
CA ALA A 213 13.43 4.24 0.12
C ALA A 213 14.52 5.29 -0.07
N GLN A 214 15.69 4.87 -0.53
CA GLN A 214 16.69 5.75 -1.12
C GLN A 214 16.50 5.85 -2.63
N PRO A 215 16.79 7.01 -3.26
CA PRO A 215 17.48 8.18 -2.70
C PRO A 215 16.59 9.24 -2.02
N GLY A 216 15.26 9.20 -2.17
CA GLY A 216 14.35 10.23 -1.62
C GLY A 216 14.44 10.35 -0.09
N GLY A 217 14.77 9.24 0.59
CA GLY A 217 15.05 9.19 2.01
C GLY A 217 16.12 10.19 2.48
N HIS A 218 17.14 10.49 1.66
CA HIS A 218 18.14 11.52 1.97
C HIS A 218 17.54 12.92 2.07
N LEU A 219 16.62 13.28 1.17
CA LEU A 219 15.97 14.59 1.18
C LEU A 219 15.09 14.76 2.41
N ARG A 220 14.31 13.73 2.75
CA ARG A 220 13.50 13.73 3.98
C ARG A 220 14.38 13.77 5.24
N THR A 221 15.52 13.07 5.23
CA THR A 221 16.49 13.11 6.35
C THR A 221 16.98 14.52 6.62
N ALA A 222 17.32 15.30 5.58
CA ALA A 222 17.75 16.68 5.75
C ALA A 222 16.71 17.55 6.48
N ILE A 223 15.42 17.41 6.14
CA ILE A 223 14.35 18.14 6.85
C ILE A 223 14.21 17.63 8.28
N ARG A 224 14.24 16.31 8.49
CA ARG A 224 14.14 15.71 9.83
C ARG A 224 15.27 16.15 10.75
N GLU A 225 16.51 16.22 10.27
CA GLU A 225 17.65 16.69 11.06
C GLU A 225 17.45 18.14 11.52
N MET A 226 16.92 19.01 10.64
CA MET A 226 16.53 20.38 11.00
C MET A 226 15.46 20.37 12.09
N LEU A 227 14.38 19.58 11.95
CA LEU A 227 13.33 19.50 12.97
C LEU A 227 13.86 19.01 14.31
N MET A 228 14.62 17.91 14.29
CA MET A 228 15.22 17.32 15.49
C MET A 228 16.18 18.27 16.20
N HIS A 229 16.89 19.13 15.46
CA HIS A 229 17.69 20.20 16.04
C HIS A 229 16.82 21.20 16.82
N HIS A 230 15.69 21.63 16.25
CA HIS A 230 14.81 22.62 16.86
C HIS A 230 13.98 22.11 18.04
N VAL A 231 13.77 20.80 18.16
CA VAL A 231 12.99 20.19 19.26
C VAL A 231 13.84 19.47 20.31
N ARG A 232 15.17 19.49 20.18
CA ARG A 232 16.08 18.67 20.99
C ARG A 232 15.94 18.89 22.51
N ASP A 233 15.65 20.11 22.92
CA ASP A 233 15.57 20.53 24.32
C ASP A 233 14.11 20.55 24.84
N ILE A 234 13.16 20.00 24.08
CA ILE A 234 11.73 19.94 24.44
C ILE A 234 11.36 18.50 24.77
N ALA A 235 10.92 18.27 26.01
CA ALA A 235 10.49 16.96 26.49
C ALA A 235 9.02 16.65 26.15
N ASP A 236 8.12 17.61 26.36
CA ASP A 236 6.68 17.42 26.16
C ASP A 236 6.33 17.13 24.69
N PRO A 237 5.63 16.01 24.37
CA PRO A 237 5.27 15.66 23.00
C PRO A 237 4.46 16.72 22.26
N ALA A 238 3.47 17.34 22.92
CA ALA A 238 2.61 18.32 22.28
C ALA A 238 3.40 19.59 21.91
N ALA A 239 4.27 20.05 22.81
CA ALA A 239 5.19 21.15 22.59
C ALA A 239 6.20 20.85 21.47
N ARG A 240 6.73 19.62 21.38
CA ARG A 240 7.59 19.20 20.26
C ARG A 240 6.88 19.31 18.93
N VAL A 241 5.65 18.82 18.84
CA VAL A 241 4.82 18.88 17.63
C VAL A 241 4.50 20.33 17.25
N ALA A 242 4.09 21.15 18.22
CA ALA A 242 3.83 22.56 18.00
C ALA A 242 5.07 23.29 17.44
N ARG A 243 6.24 23.07 18.06
CA ARG A 243 7.48 23.67 17.62
C ARG A 243 7.91 23.19 16.23
N ALA A 244 7.82 21.89 15.95
CA ALA A 244 8.13 21.35 14.63
C ALA A 244 7.24 21.96 13.54
N ARG A 245 5.96 22.16 13.82
CA ARG A 245 5.02 22.77 12.88
C ARG A 245 5.29 24.26 12.63
N GLU A 246 5.74 25.02 13.63
CA GLU A 246 6.21 26.39 13.43
C GLU A 246 7.40 26.44 12.49
N VAL A 247 8.40 25.58 12.73
CA VAL A 247 9.62 25.48 11.91
C VAL A 247 9.27 25.09 10.48
N LEU A 248 8.41 24.07 10.30
CA LEU A 248 7.96 23.64 8.98
C LEU A 248 7.22 24.76 8.24
N ARG A 249 6.35 25.52 8.92
CA ARG A 249 5.61 26.62 8.31
C ARG A 249 6.52 27.74 7.81
N ASP A 250 7.53 28.12 8.58
CA ASP A 250 8.51 29.12 8.14
C ASP A 250 9.42 28.60 7.01
N PHE A 251 9.81 27.32 7.10
CA PHE A 251 10.71 26.72 6.13
C PHE A 251 10.01 26.36 4.81
N SER A 252 8.76 25.91 4.79
CA SER A 252 8.12 25.50 3.55
C SER A 252 7.73 26.67 2.63
N ALA A 253 7.68 27.90 3.17
CA ALA A 253 7.36 29.10 2.40
C ALA A 253 8.42 29.41 1.32
N PRO A 254 8.04 29.51 0.04
CA PRO A 254 8.96 29.81 -1.06
C PRO A 254 9.49 31.24 -0.94
N ARG A 255 10.75 31.45 -1.33
CA ARG A 255 11.43 32.76 -1.27
C ARG A 255 12.01 33.12 -2.64
N PRO A 256 11.96 34.41 -3.07
CA PRO A 256 12.48 34.82 -4.38
C PRO A 256 13.98 34.52 -4.60
N THR A 257 14.74 34.39 -3.51
CA THR A 257 16.18 34.12 -3.52
C THR A 257 16.53 32.63 -3.38
N ASP A 258 15.53 31.74 -3.43
CA ASP A 258 15.78 30.31 -3.29
C ASP A 258 16.58 29.75 -4.46
N ARG A 259 17.65 29.03 -4.13
CA ARG A 259 18.38 28.19 -5.09
C ARG A 259 17.63 26.88 -5.31
N PRO A 260 17.75 26.21 -6.48
CA PRO A 260 16.99 25.00 -6.80
C PRO A 260 17.00 23.91 -5.71
N ALA A 261 18.16 23.68 -5.07
CA ALA A 261 18.29 22.70 -3.99
C ALA A 261 17.43 23.03 -2.76
N ILE A 262 17.34 24.31 -2.37
CA ILE A 262 16.47 24.73 -1.28
C ILE A 262 15.01 24.66 -1.71
N SER A 263 14.68 25.09 -2.92
CA SER A 263 13.32 24.97 -3.45
C SER A 263 12.80 23.53 -3.39
N ALA A 264 13.63 22.55 -3.76
CA ALA A 264 13.30 21.13 -3.64
C ALA A 264 13.04 20.73 -2.17
N LEU A 265 13.93 21.11 -1.24
CA LEU A 265 13.75 20.81 0.19
C LEU A 265 12.48 21.45 0.78
N ARG A 266 12.10 22.66 0.36
CA ARG A 266 10.84 23.28 0.78
C ARG A 266 9.63 22.48 0.29
N GLN A 267 9.67 22.00 -0.95
CA GLN A 267 8.63 21.12 -1.50
C GLN A 267 8.52 19.79 -0.74
N ILE A 268 9.63 19.27 -0.20
CA ILE A 268 9.61 18.08 0.67
C ILE A 268 9.04 18.39 2.06
N ALA A 269 9.35 19.57 2.63
CA ALA A 269 8.86 19.99 3.94
C ALA A 269 7.34 20.27 3.95
N GLU A 270 6.78 20.73 2.83
CA GLU A 270 5.38 21.15 2.75
C GLU A 270 4.37 20.00 3.03
N PRO A 271 4.50 18.79 2.44
CA PRO A 271 3.68 17.64 2.85
C PRO A 271 3.85 17.25 4.33
N MET A 272 5.03 17.44 4.92
CA MET A 272 5.27 17.15 6.34
C MET A 272 4.47 18.11 7.24
N LEU A 273 4.34 19.38 6.84
CA LEU A 273 3.54 20.39 7.56
C LEU A 273 2.06 20.02 7.66
N ARG A 274 1.53 19.38 6.62
CA ARG A 274 0.11 19.01 6.51
C ARG A 274 -0.27 17.74 7.28
N LYS A 275 0.70 17.04 7.87
CA LYS A 275 0.43 15.84 8.69
C LYS A 275 -0.37 16.19 9.95
N ASN A 276 -1.26 15.28 10.34
CA ASN A 276 -1.89 15.34 11.65
C ASN A 276 -0.82 15.20 12.76
N ASN A 277 -1.17 15.59 13.99
CA ASN A 277 -0.23 15.60 15.12
C ASN A 277 0.43 14.23 15.38
N GLY A 278 -0.34 13.14 15.32
CA GLY A 278 0.17 11.78 15.54
C GLY A 278 1.20 11.38 14.49
N SER A 279 0.86 11.54 13.21
CA SER A 279 1.77 11.25 12.11
C SER A 279 3.01 12.15 12.12
N LEU A 280 2.88 13.46 12.40
CA LEU A 280 4.04 14.35 12.51
C LEU A 280 4.97 13.93 13.65
N TYR A 281 4.43 13.53 14.80
CA TYR A 281 5.20 13.07 15.95
C TYR A 281 5.93 11.75 15.66
N HIS A 282 5.20 10.73 15.21
CA HIS A 282 5.74 9.38 15.01
C HIS A 282 6.61 9.26 13.78
N ASP A 283 6.23 9.92 12.69
CA ASP A 283 7.05 9.89 11.51
C ASP A 283 8.21 10.85 11.71
N GLU A 284 8.00 12.16 11.84
CA GLU A 284 9.09 13.13 11.68
C GLU A 284 9.97 13.34 12.91
N LEU A 285 9.45 13.01 14.10
CA LEU A 285 10.14 13.24 15.36
C LEU A 285 10.56 11.94 16.06
N SER A 286 10.41 10.78 15.41
CA SER A 286 10.95 9.50 15.90
C SER A 286 12.47 9.46 15.82
N ASP A 287 13.07 8.72 16.75
CA ASP A 287 14.52 8.59 16.91
C ASP A 287 15.15 7.74 15.80
N CYS A 288 14.38 6.81 15.25
CA CYS A 288 14.84 5.92 14.21
C CYS A 288 14.19 6.29 12.89
N TYR A 289 15.03 6.52 11.87
CA TYR A 289 14.62 6.62 10.49
C TYR A 289 15.77 6.08 9.63
N ALA A 290 15.57 4.89 9.08
CA ALA A 290 16.56 4.12 8.36
C ALA A 290 16.00 3.71 6.99
N PRO A 291 15.82 4.67 6.05
CA PRO A 291 15.47 4.34 4.68
C PRO A 291 16.58 3.51 4.03
N VAL A 292 16.20 2.55 3.19
CA VAL A 292 17.10 1.61 2.50
C VAL A 292 16.86 1.67 1.00
N SER A 293 17.86 1.32 0.20
CA SER A 293 17.62 1.10 -1.23
C SER A 293 16.85 -0.21 -1.45
N LEU A 294 16.18 -0.36 -2.60
CA LEU A 294 15.53 -1.63 -2.99
C LEU A 294 16.55 -2.78 -3.02
N ALA A 295 17.72 -2.54 -3.60
CA ALA A 295 18.79 -3.53 -3.69
C ALA A 295 19.27 -3.99 -2.30
N GLU A 296 19.45 -3.07 -1.35
CA GLU A 296 19.82 -3.38 0.04
C GLU A 296 18.72 -4.19 0.75
N PHE A 297 17.46 -3.82 0.54
CA PHE A 297 16.32 -4.53 1.12
C PHE A 297 16.23 -5.98 0.61
N VAL A 298 16.30 -6.19 -0.71
CA VAL A 298 16.24 -7.53 -1.30
C VAL A 298 17.46 -8.37 -0.87
N ALA A 299 18.65 -7.77 -0.82
CA ALA A 299 19.85 -8.47 -0.32
C ALA A 299 19.72 -8.87 1.16
N ALA A 300 19.07 -8.05 1.99
CA ALA A 300 18.81 -8.38 3.39
C ALA A 300 17.76 -9.50 3.54
N ALA A 301 16.80 -9.60 2.62
CA ALA A 301 15.76 -10.63 2.64
C ALA A 301 16.27 -12.02 2.18
N ALA A 302 17.24 -12.06 1.25
CA ALA A 302 17.74 -13.29 0.64
C ALA A 302 18.25 -14.37 1.64
N PRO A 303 19.05 -14.05 2.68
CA PRO A 303 19.48 -15.03 3.69
C PRO A 303 18.34 -15.70 4.46
N HIS A 304 17.13 -15.13 4.41
CA HIS A 304 15.93 -15.68 5.04
C HIS A 304 15.07 -16.52 4.08
N GLY A 305 15.59 -16.86 2.90
CA GLY A 305 14.89 -17.68 1.90
C GLY A 305 13.76 -16.93 1.18
N LEU A 306 13.93 -15.62 1.03
CA LEU A 306 12.98 -14.73 0.35
C LEU A 306 13.57 -14.20 -0.96
N GLY A 307 12.74 -14.08 -1.99
CA GLY A 307 13.06 -13.51 -3.29
C GLY A 307 12.11 -12.38 -3.67
N PHE A 308 12.57 -11.48 -4.53
CA PHE A 308 11.79 -10.33 -4.99
C PHE A 308 10.72 -10.74 -6.01
N LEU A 309 9.46 -10.40 -5.72
CA LEU A 309 8.35 -10.57 -6.67
C LEU A 309 8.18 -9.32 -7.52
N ALA A 310 7.75 -8.21 -6.92
CA ALA A 310 7.43 -6.94 -7.58
C ALA A 310 7.25 -5.85 -6.51
N ASP A 311 6.90 -4.64 -6.92
CA ASP A 311 6.29 -3.66 -6.02
C ASP A 311 4.75 -3.77 -6.07
N ALA A 312 4.07 -3.44 -4.97
CA ALA A 312 2.61 -3.46 -4.86
C ALA A 312 1.95 -2.22 -5.48
N LEU A 313 2.71 -1.15 -5.71
CA LEU A 313 2.25 0.04 -6.41
C LEU A 313 2.16 -0.28 -7.91
N PRO A 314 0.99 -0.13 -8.55
CA PRO A 314 0.82 -0.44 -9.97
C PRO A 314 1.82 0.33 -10.85
N ALA A 315 2.03 1.60 -10.54
CA ALA A 315 3.02 2.47 -11.16
C ALA A 315 4.48 2.15 -10.77
N MET A 316 4.78 0.96 -10.28
CA MET A 316 6.15 0.48 -10.03
C MET A 316 6.31 -0.96 -10.57
N VAL A 317 5.28 -1.51 -11.24
CA VAL A 317 5.30 -2.83 -11.88
C VAL A 317 5.85 -2.71 -13.31
N TYR A 318 7.08 -2.20 -13.47
CA TYR A 318 7.72 -1.97 -14.78
C TYR A 318 8.70 -3.07 -15.20
N ASP A 319 8.92 -3.99 -14.28
CA ASP A 319 10.12 -4.79 -14.18
C ASP A 319 9.92 -6.13 -14.87
N GLY A 320 10.04 -6.08 -16.19
CA GLY A 320 9.80 -7.18 -17.10
C GLY A 320 8.45 -7.08 -17.79
N LEU A 321 7.38 -6.78 -17.05
CA LEU A 321 6.07 -6.62 -17.67
C LEU A 321 6.01 -5.28 -18.43
N PRO A 322 5.74 -5.30 -19.75
CA PRO A 322 5.14 -6.42 -20.48
C PRO A 322 6.09 -7.38 -21.24
N GLY A 323 7.35 -7.04 -21.53
CA GLY A 323 8.11 -7.68 -22.63
C GLY A 323 9.54 -8.18 -22.42
N ARG A 324 10.20 -8.05 -21.26
CA ARG A 324 11.63 -8.47 -21.12
C ARG A 324 11.82 -9.58 -20.10
N ASP A 325 12.41 -10.69 -20.53
CA ASP A 325 12.85 -11.71 -19.60
C ASP A 325 14.10 -11.21 -18.86
N LEU A 326 13.98 -11.03 -17.55
CA LEU A 326 15.07 -10.59 -16.68
C LEU A 326 15.20 -11.62 -15.56
N SER A 327 16.43 -11.93 -15.16
CA SER A 327 16.66 -12.60 -13.89
C SER A 327 16.22 -11.69 -12.73
N ASP A 328 15.92 -12.28 -11.56
CA ASP A 328 15.54 -11.50 -10.37
C ASP A 328 16.59 -10.41 -10.02
N ALA A 329 17.88 -10.68 -10.26
CA ALA A 329 18.94 -9.71 -10.02
C ALA A 329 18.93 -8.56 -11.02
N GLU A 330 18.70 -8.83 -12.31
CA GLU A 330 18.58 -7.80 -13.35
C GLU A 330 17.32 -6.95 -13.14
N THR A 331 16.23 -7.58 -12.72
CA THR A 331 14.99 -6.89 -12.33
C THR A 331 15.25 -5.90 -11.20
N VAL A 332 15.81 -6.35 -10.08
CA VAL A 332 16.12 -5.48 -8.94
C VAL A 332 17.09 -4.36 -9.32
N HIS A 333 18.06 -4.65 -10.18
CA HIS A 333 18.97 -3.63 -10.68
C HIS A 333 18.25 -2.56 -11.53
N ALA A 334 17.32 -2.96 -12.40
CA ALA A 334 16.55 -2.04 -13.24
C ALA A 334 15.63 -1.14 -12.39
N ALA A 335 14.81 -1.70 -11.49
CA ALA A 335 14.00 -0.88 -10.58
C ALA A 335 14.85 0.04 -9.70
N GLN A 336 16.00 -0.44 -9.20
CA GLN A 336 16.89 0.42 -8.43
C GLN A 336 17.47 1.57 -9.25
N ALA A 337 17.71 1.36 -10.55
CA ALA A 337 18.15 2.43 -11.44
C ALA A 337 17.05 3.48 -11.63
N ASP A 338 15.81 3.02 -11.84
CA ASP A 338 14.63 3.88 -11.96
C ASP A 338 14.39 4.73 -10.70
N ASP A 339 14.69 4.20 -9.50
CA ASP A 339 14.59 4.97 -8.26
C ASP A 339 15.44 6.25 -8.25
N TYR A 340 16.57 6.26 -8.97
CA TYR A 340 17.41 7.45 -9.10
C TYR A 340 16.82 8.46 -10.09
N ASP A 341 16.18 7.99 -11.15
CA ASP A 341 15.54 8.84 -12.17
C ASP A 341 14.33 9.59 -11.60
N VAL A 342 13.52 8.94 -10.77
CA VAL A 342 12.29 9.53 -10.19
C VAL A 342 12.42 9.95 -8.74
N VAL A 343 13.59 9.74 -8.13
CA VAL A 343 13.89 10.05 -6.71
C VAL A 343 12.88 9.37 -5.78
N THR A 344 12.78 8.04 -5.85
CA THR A 344 11.81 7.25 -5.08
C THR A 344 11.94 7.52 -3.57
N PHE A 345 10.81 7.76 -2.91
CA PHE A 345 10.72 7.98 -1.45
C PHE A 345 10.23 6.77 -0.67
N PHE A 346 9.59 5.81 -1.35
CA PHE A 346 8.85 4.74 -0.69
C PHE A 346 8.65 3.54 -1.62
N HIS A 347 8.88 2.33 -1.09
CA HIS A 347 8.54 1.08 -1.75
C HIS A 347 7.45 0.34 -1.00
N GLN A 348 6.74 -0.51 -1.73
CA GLN A 348 5.81 -1.50 -1.21
C GLN A 348 6.18 -2.87 -1.78
N THR A 349 7.34 -3.39 -1.37
CA THR A 349 7.93 -4.58 -1.97
C THR A 349 7.16 -5.85 -1.60
N LEU A 350 6.93 -6.67 -2.62
CA LEU A 350 6.43 -8.03 -2.49
C LEU A 350 7.57 -9.03 -2.52
N LEU A 351 7.57 -9.93 -1.56
CA LEU A 351 8.50 -11.04 -1.42
C LEU A 351 7.77 -12.37 -1.54
N VAL A 352 8.42 -13.35 -2.16
CA VAL A 352 7.98 -14.75 -2.22
C VAL A 352 9.11 -15.66 -1.73
N ARG A 353 8.86 -16.97 -1.61
CA ARG A 353 9.95 -17.94 -1.37
C ARG A 353 11.00 -17.87 -2.48
N SER A 354 12.28 -17.89 -2.12
CA SER A 354 13.37 -17.94 -3.10
C SER A 354 13.21 -19.15 -4.04
N GLY A 355 13.58 -18.97 -5.31
CA GLY A 355 13.51 -20.03 -6.33
C GLY A 355 12.13 -20.21 -6.98
N ARG A 356 11.14 -19.37 -6.65
CA ARG A 356 9.83 -19.41 -7.31
C ARG A 356 9.82 -18.90 -8.76
N GLY A 357 10.83 -18.13 -9.17
CA GLY A 357 11.02 -17.66 -10.54
C GLY A 357 9.82 -16.88 -11.11
N PRO A 358 9.50 -15.68 -10.58
CA PRO A 358 8.45 -14.84 -11.15
C PRO A 358 8.74 -14.54 -12.62
N ARG A 359 7.75 -14.73 -13.48
CA ARG A 359 7.88 -14.41 -14.90
C ARG A 359 7.95 -12.91 -15.09
N ARG A 360 8.88 -12.49 -15.94
CA ARG A 360 9.07 -11.10 -16.34
C ARG A 360 8.47 -10.82 -17.71
N ARG A 361 7.64 -11.71 -18.26
CA ARG A 361 6.89 -11.51 -19.51
C ARG A 361 5.44 -11.88 -19.31
N ILE A 362 4.57 -11.20 -20.03
CA ILE A 362 3.14 -11.48 -20.02
C ILE A 362 2.90 -12.90 -20.54
N ASP A 363 2.16 -13.68 -19.75
CA ASP A 363 1.51 -14.90 -20.20
C ASP A 363 -0.01 -14.67 -20.14
N PRO A 364 -0.69 -14.59 -21.29
CA PRO A 364 -2.14 -14.36 -21.33
C PRO A 364 -2.92 -15.36 -20.47
N ALA A 365 -2.48 -16.62 -20.37
CA ALA A 365 -3.17 -17.63 -19.59
C ALA A 365 -3.31 -17.25 -18.10
N CYS A 366 -2.41 -16.40 -17.58
CA CYS A 366 -2.45 -15.93 -16.20
C CYS A 366 -3.65 -15.01 -15.89
N PHE A 367 -4.27 -14.41 -16.91
CA PHE A 367 -5.41 -13.50 -16.76
C PHE A 367 -6.75 -14.25 -16.67
N ALA A 368 -6.80 -15.55 -17.01
CA ALA A 368 -8.03 -16.31 -17.08
C ALA A 368 -8.83 -16.34 -15.77
N ASN A 369 -8.13 -16.30 -14.63
CA ASN A 369 -8.69 -16.37 -13.28
C ASN A 369 -8.46 -15.07 -12.48
N LEU A 370 -8.46 -13.95 -13.18
CA LEU A 370 -8.38 -12.61 -12.60
C LEU A 370 -9.65 -11.82 -12.92
N PHE A 371 -9.84 -10.73 -12.18
CA PHE A 371 -10.91 -9.77 -12.39
C PHE A 371 -10.33 -8.36 -12.47
N ALA A 372 -11.07 -7.46 -13.11
CA ALA A 372 -10.76 -6.05 -13.17
C ALA A 372 -11.91 -5.19 -12.66
N SER A 373 -11.60 -3.99 -12.19
CA SER A 373 -12.56 -2.92 -11.91
C SER A 373 -12.00 -1.57 -12.34
N SER A 374 -12.88 -0.61 -12.67
CA SER A 374 -12.48 0.75 -13.03
C SER A 374 -13.60 1.74 -12.70
N THR A 375 -13.23 2.97 -12.36
CA THR A 375 -14.15 4.11 -12.26
C THR A 375 -14.12 5.00 -13.49
N ALA A 376 -13.38 4.62 -14.53
CA ALA A 376 -13.33 5.36 -15.79
C ALA A 376 -14.73 5.44 -16.42
N LYS A 377 -15.07 6.62 -16.94
CA LYS A 377 -16.36 6.88 -17.58
C LYS A 377 -16.16 7.05 -19.07
N ARG A 378 -16.88 6.27 -19.88
CA ARG A 378 -16.89 6.42 -21.34
C ARG A 378 -17.66 7.69 -21.70
N THR A 379 -17.07 8.56 -22.51
CA THR A 379 -17.66 9.83 -22.98
C THR A 379 -17.83 9.89 -24.50
N GLY A 380 -17.17 9.00 -25.24
CA GLY A 380 -17.30 8.84 -26.68
C GLY A 380 -17.03 7.40 -27.11
N GLU A 381 -16.90 7.17 -28.42
CA GLU A 381 -16.62 5.83 -28.97
C GLU A 381 -15.30 5.27 -28.42
N ILE A 382 -14.25 6.09 -28.39
CA ILE A 382 -12.93 5.71 -27.85
C ILE A 382 -12.49 6.58 -26.67
N SER A 383 -13.28 7.58 -26.28
CA SER A 383 -12.90 8.60 -25.31
C SER A 383 -13.41 8.29 -23.90
N PHE A 384 -12.56 8.53 -22.90
CA PHE A 384 -12.82 8.25 -21.48
C PHE A 384 -12.36 9.40 -20.60
N VAL A 385 -13.01 9.52 -19.43
CA VAL A 385 -12.57 10.38 -18.33
C VAL A 385 -12.24 9.51 -17.12
N PHE A 386 -11.06 9.70 -16.54
CA PHE A 386 -10.63 9.10 -15.29
C PHE A 386 -9.85 10.11 -14.44
N ASP A 387 -10.26 10.30 -13.18
CA ASP A 387 -9.62 11.28 -12.27
C ASP A 387 -9.46 12.66 -12.93
N GLU A 388 -10.57 13.16 -13.51
CA GLU A 388 -10.67 14.46 -14.21
C GLU A 388 -9.77 14.60 -15.47
N ARG A 389 -9.15 13.52 -15.93
CA ARG A 389 -8.30 13.50 -17.12
C ARG A 389 -8.98 12.74 -18.25
N GLU A 390 -8.92 13.32 -19.44
CA GLU A 390 -9.36 12.69 -20.68
C GLU A 390 -8.25 11.83 -21.27
N PHE A 391 -8.63 10.69 -21.83
CA PHE A 391 -7.75 9.82 -22.61
C PHE A 391 -8.57 9.00 -23.61
N GLU A 392 -7.88 8.41 -24.58
CA GLU A 392 -8.49 7.60 -25.63
C GLU A 392 -7.96 6.17 -25.62
N VAL A 393 -8.81 5.23 -26.03
CA VAL A 393 -8.49 3.81 -26.19
C VAL A 393 -8.86 3.41 -27.62
N GLU A 394 -7.85 3.36 -28.49
CA GLU A 394 -8.04 3.10 -29.93
C GLU A 394 -8.52 1.67 -30.23
N ASP A 395 -8.14 0.69 -29.41
CA ASP A 395 -8.61 -0.69 -29.57
C ASP A 395 -10.09 -0.77 -29.15
N ALA A 396 -10.97 -0.94 -30.13
CA ALA A 396 -12.43 -0.93 -29.92
C ALA A 396 -12.89 -1.97 -28.89
N TRP A 397 -12.28 -3.16 -28.89
CA TRP A 397 -12.63 -4.21 -27.93
C TRP A 397 -12.25 -3.80 -26.50
N LEU A 398 -11.06 -3.25 -26.30
CA LEU A 398 -10.61 -2.76 -25.00
C LEU A 398 -11.41 -1.54 -24.55
N ALA A 399 -11.81 -0.65 -25.46
CA ALA A 399 -12.69 0.48 -25.17
C ALA A 399 -14.06 -0.02 -24.68
N ASP A 400 -14.68 -0.99 -25.37
CA ASP A 400 -15.95 -1.58 -24.94
C ASP A 400 -15.82 -2.28 -23.58
N PHE A 401 -14.73 -3.03 -23.36
CA PHE A 401 -14.47 -3.66 -22.06
C PHE A 401 -14.27 -2.63 -20.93
N LEU A 402 -13.52 -1.55 -21.16
CA LEU A 402 -13.32 -0.49 -20.18
C LEU A 402 -14.62 0.27 -19.88
N GLY A 403 -15.45 0.50 -20.90
CA GLY A 403 -16.81 1.03 -20.74
C GLY A 403 -17.66 0.14 -19.85
N ALA A 404 -17.65 -1.17 -20.11
CA ALA A 404 -18.36 -2.15 -19.30
C ALA A 404 -17.85 -2.19 -17.84
N LEU A 405 -16.54 -2.03 -17.60
CA LEU A 405 -16.00 -1.90 -16.24
C LEU A 405 -16.56 -0.69 -15.50
N GLY A 406 -16.62 0.47 -16.18
CA GLY A 406 -17.15 1.71 -15.62
C GLY A 406 -18.65 1.63 -15.30
N GLU A 407 -19.44 1.02 -16.19
CA GLU A 407 -20.88 0.81 -15.99
C GLU A 407 -21.17 -0.21 -14.87
N ALA A 408 -20.35 -1.25 -14.77
CA ALA A 408 -20.52 -2.31 -13.77
C ALA A 408 -20.02 -1.89 -12.38
N TRP A 409 -19.24 -0.80 -12.25
CA TRP A 409 -18.65 -0.36 -10.98
C TRP A 409 -19.67 -0.32 -9.84
N PRO A 410 -19.36 -0.88 -8.65
CA PRO A 410 -18.08 -1.46 -8.21
C PRO A 410 -17.91 -2.95 -8.50
N ARG A 411 -18.78 -3.57 -9.31
CA ARG A 411 -18.63 -4.98 -9.70
C ARG A 411 -17.31 -5.18 -10.43
N ARG A 412 -16.65 -6.30 -10.13
CA ARG A 412 -15.43 -6.74 -10.81
C ARG A 412 -15.81 -7.66 -11.96
N LEU A 413 -15.29 -7.39 -13.16
CA LEU A 413 -15.54 -8.22 -14.36
C LEU A 413 -14.37 -9.19 -14.57
N ALA A 414 -14.69 -10.41 -15.01
CA ALA A 414 -13.68 -11.44 -15.25
C ALA A 414 -12.79 -11.11 -16.46
N LEU A 415 -11.51 -11.48 -16.36
CA LEU A 415 -10.50 -11.26 -17.40
C LEU A 415 -10.27 -12.50 -18.29
N SER A 416 -11.18 -13.47 -18.27
CA SER A 416 -11.13 -14.67 -19.13
C SER A 416 -11.03 -14.33 -20.63
N GLY A 417 -11.63 -13.22 -21.06
CA GLY A 417 -11.51 -12.72 -22.45
C GLY A 417 -10.11 -12.24 -22.85
N PHE A 418 -9.24 -11.94 -21.88
CA PHE A 418 -7.85 -11.53 -22.13
C PHE A 418 -6.91 -12.71 -22.35
N ALA A 419 -7.30 -13.91 -21.90
CA ALA A 419 -6.42 -15.08 -21.87
C ALA A 419 -5.97 -15.61 -23.25
N SER A 420 -6.45 -14.99 -24.32
CA SER A 420 -6.16 -15.36 -25.71
C SER A 420 -5.34 -14.33 -26.50
N SER A 421 -5.01 -13.16 -25.93
CA SER A 421 -4.25 -12.11 -26.63
C SER A 421 -3.23 -11.43 -25.72
N ALA A 422 -1.96 -11.52 -26.11
CA ALA A 422 -0.86 -10.85 -25.42
C ALA A 422 -0.93 -9.33 -25.56
N GLU A 423 -1.40 -8.84 -26.72
CA GLU A 423 -1.57 -7.41 -27.01
C GLU A 423 -2.61 -6.78 -26.08
N ARG A 424 -3.74 -7.46 -25.87
CA ARG A 424 -4.77 -7.00 -24.93
C ARG A 424 -4.28 -7.04 -23.48
N CYS A 425 -3.54 -8.08 -23.11
CA CYS A 425 -2.93 -8.16 -21.78
C CYS A 425 -1.91 -7.03 -21.55
N ASP A 426 -1.08 -6.72 -22.55
CA ASP A 426 -0.12 -5.61 -22.53
C ASP A 426 -0.85 -4.27 -22.30
N ALA A 427 -1.89 -4.00 -23.09
CA ALA A 427 -2.68 -2.78 -22.95
C ALA A 427 -3.37 -2.70 -21.57
N LEU A 428 -3.92 -3.81 -21.07
CA LEU A 428 -4.50 -3.88 -19.73
C LEU A 428 -3.47 -3.59 -18.63
N ILE A 429 -2.25 -4.13 -18.74
CA ILE A 429 -1.16 -3.85 -17.80
C ILE A 429 -0.78 -2.37 -17.85
N ARG A 430 -0.77 -1.71 -19.01
CA ARG A 430 -0.54 -0.27 -19.10
C ARG A 430 -1.64 0.56 -18.45
N LEU A 431 -2.91 0.13 -18.56
CA LEU A 431 -4.02 0.76 -17.84
C LEU A 431 -3.88 0.56 -16.33
N TYR A 432 -3.46 -0.63 -15.89
CA TYR A 432 -3.19 -0.95 -14.50
C TYR A 432 -2.04 -0.11 -13.92
N GLN A 433 -0.91 0.00 -14.63
CA GLN A 433 0.24 0.84 -14.24
C GLN A 433 -0.12 2.33 -14.11
N ARG A 434 -1.16 2.79 -14.80
CA ARG A 434 -1.70 4.15 -14.71
C ARG A 434 -2.85 4.28 -13.69
N GLU A 435 -3.14 3.21 -12.96
CA GLU A 435 -4.21 3.09 -11.98
C GLU A 435 -5.63 3.28 -12.54
N ILE A 436 -5.79 3.28 -13.86
CA ILE A 436 -7.10 3.38 -14.54
C ILE A 436 -7.92 2.11 -14.29
N VAL A 437 -7.24 0.96 -14.25
CA VAL A 437 -7.84 -0.35 -13.94
C VAL A 437 -7.18 -0.90 -12.68
N ALA A 438 -7.98 -1.48 -11.78
CA ALA A 438 -7.49 -2.29 -10.68
C ALA A 438 -7.63 -3.78 -11.02
N LEU A 439 -6.60 -4.58 -10.68
CA LEU A 439 -6.60 -6.03 -10.85
C LEU A 439 -6.89 -6.74 -9.53
N HIS A 440 -7.64 -7.83 -9.62
CA HIS A 440 -8.15 -8.59 -8.48
C HIS A 440 -8.03 -10.09 -8.73
N ALA A 441 -7.73 -10.84 -7.68
CA ALA A 441 -7.68 -12.29 -7.69
C ALA A 441 -9.03 -12.95 -7.35
N ALA A 442 -9.97 -12.18 -6.81
CA ALA A 442 -11.30 -12.65 -6.41
C ALA A 442 -12.42 -11.68 -6.88
N PRO A 443 -13.67 -12.18 -7.00
CA PRO A 443 -14.85 -11.33 -7.16
C PRO A 443 -14.99 -10.31 -6.03
N LEU A 444 -15.90 -9.34 -6.20
CA LEU A 444 -16.20 -8.36 -5.16
C LEU A 444 -16.79 -9.07 -3.91
N PRO A 445 -16.24 -8.90 -2.70
CA PRO A 445 -16.75 -9.53 -1.47
C PRO A 445 -17.97 -8.80 -0.88
N ALA A 446 -18.79 -8.16 -1.71
CA ALA A 446 -19.92 -7.34 -1.26
C ALA A 446 -21.16 -7.61 -2.11
N ALA A 447 -22.33 -7.59 -1.48
CA ALA A 447 -23.61 -7.71 -2.16
C ALA A 447 -23.97 -6.42 -2.89
N LEU A 448 -24.10 -6.51 -4.21
CA LEU A 448 -24.63 -5.41 -5.04
C LEU A 448 -26.13 -5.54 -5.32
N ASP A 449 -26.68 -6.74 -5.09
CA ASP A 449 -28.11 -7.00 -5.12
C ASP A 449 -28.58 -7.22 -3.67
N PRO A 450 -29.31 -6.28 -3.05
CA PRO A 450 -29.66 -6.30 -1.63
C PRO A 450 -30.61 -7.45 -1.22
N GLY A 451 -31.17 -8.21 -2.16
CA GLY A 451 -32.09 -9.32 -1.87
C GLY A 451 -33.39 -8.89 -1.16
N GLU A 452 -34.15 -9.85 -0.62
CA GLU A 452 -35.42 -9.55 0.06
C GLU A 452 -35.24 -9.06 1.50
N ARG A 453 -34.14 -9.47 2.15
CA ARG A 453 -33.77 -9.11 3.53
C ARG A 453 -32.36 -8.52 3.57
N PRO A 454 -32.18 -7.25 3.17
CA PRO A 454 -30.86 -6.64 3.08
C PRO A 454 -30.14 -6.61 4.43
N CYS A 455 -28.84 -6.88 4.42
CA CYS A 455 -28.00 -6.87 5.60
C CYS A 455 -26.72 -6.05 5.35
N ALA A 456 -26.49 -5.05 6.19
CA ALA A 456 -25.24 -4.32 6.22
C ALA A 456 -24.14 -5.16 6.89
N SER A 457 -22.88 -4.90 6.53
CA SER A 457 -21.75 -5.64 7.07
C SER A 457 -21.72 -5.58 8.59
N PRO A 458 -21.30 -6.67 9.27
CA PRO A 458 -21.22 -6.69 10.73
C PRO A 458 -20.32 -5.57 11.28
N LEU A 459 -19.24 -5.25 10.56
CA LEU A 459 -18.33 -4.17 10.92
C LEU A 459 -18.98 -2.79 10.82
N ALA A 460 -19.66 -2.48 9.71
CA ALA A 460 -20.35 -1.21 9.55
C ALA A 460 -21.44 -1.02 10.63
N ARG A 461 -22.19 -2.08 10.96
CA ARG A 461 -23.20 -2.06 12.03
C ARG A 461 -22.57 -1.78 13.40
N ALA A 462 -21.46 -2.44 13.73
CA ALA A 462 -20.76 -2.19 14.99
C ALA A 462 -20.23 -0.75 15.10
N GLN A 463 -19.67 -0.22 14.01
CA GLN A 463 -19.23 1.17 13.93
C GLN A 463 -20.39 2.16 14.14
N LEU A 464 -21.56 1.90 13.54
CA LEU A 464 -22.76 2.71 13.74
C LEU A 464 -23.22 2.72 15.21
N VAL A 465 -23.23 1.57 15.88
CA VAL A 465 -23.58 1.47 17.32
C VAL A 465 -22.62 2.26 18.20
N ARG A 466 -21.34 2.32 17.82
CA ARG A 466 -20.31 3.12 18.51
C ARG A 466 -20.42 4.62 18.23
N GLY A 467 -21.30 5.03 17.31
CA GLY A 467 -21.43 6.41 16.86
C GLY A 467 -20.36 6.84 15.87
N ASP A 468 -19.61 5.91 15.29
CA ASP A 468 -18.60 6.21 14.29
C ASP A 468 -19.27 6.74 13.02
N VAL A 469 -18.76 7.86 12.51
CA VAL A 469 -19.23 8.48 11.24
C VAL A 469 -18.42 8.01 10.05
N THR A 470 -17.29 7.35 10.29
CA THR A 470 -16.43 6.79 9.25
C THR A 470 -16.58 5.28 9.30
N LEU A 471 -17.13 4.70 8.23
CA LEU A 471 -17.41 3.27 8.14
C LEU A 471 -16.41 2.60 7.19
N TYR A 472 -16.10 1.34 7.49
CA TYR A 472 -15.26 0.49 6.67
C TYR A 472 -16.13 -0.44 5.82
N THR A 473 -15.92 -0.38 4.51
CA THR A 473 -16.71 -1.13 3.53
C THR A 473 -16.06 -2.48 3.25
N LEU A 474 -16.82 -3.42 2.70
CA LEU A 474 -16.32 -4.75 2.34
C LEU A 474 -15.34 -4.72 1.16
N ASP A 475 -15.35 -3.65 0.36
CA ASP A 475 -14.34 -3.41 -0.68
C ASP A 475 -13.13 -2.60 -0.19
N HIS A 476 -12.92 -2.57 1.13
CA HIS A 476 -11.76 -1.99 1.82
C HIS A 476 -11.58 -0.48 1.62
N ARG A 477 -12.70 0.25 1.57
CA ARG A 477 -12.73 1.72 1.54
C ARG A 477 -13.15 2.27 2.89
N MET A 478 -12.71 3.50 3.15
CA MET A 478 -13.09 4.29 4.30
C MET A 478 -14.02 5.41 3.83
N LEU A 479 -15.30 5.32 4.16
CA LEU A 479 -16.32 6.26 3.73
C LEU A 479 -16.88 7.03 4.93
N ALA A 480 -17.01 8.35 4.79
CA ALA A 480 -17.60 9.20 5.81
C ALA A 480 -19.11 9.34 5.56
N PHE A 481 -19.92 8.83 6.47
CA PHE A 481 -21.37 9.00 6.53
C PHE A 481 -21.70 10.07 7.56
N VAL A 482 -21.41 11.33 7.22
CA VAL A 482 -21.56 12.46 8.15
C VAL A 482 -23.04 12.73 8.42
N GLU A 483 -23.88 12.67 7.38
CA GLU A 483 -25.31 12.87 7.52
C GLU A 483 -25.96 11.78 8.40
N PRO A 484 -26.90 12.15 9.28
CA PRO A 484 -27.65 11.17 10.09
C PRO A 484 -28.51 10.20 9.27
N GLY A 485 -29.10 10.65 8.16
CA GLY A 485 -30.03 9.87 7.34
C GLY A 485 -29.44 8.54 6.82
N PRO A 486 -28.32 8.56 6.08
CA PRO A 486 -27.64 7.35 5.62
C PRO A 486 -27.25 6.38 6.76
N ARG A 487 -26.82 6.91 7.91
CA ARG A 487 -26.49 6.10 9.10
C ARG A 487 -27.74 5.46 9.70
N ALA A 488 -28.84 6.20 9.80
CA ALA A 488 -30.11 5.69 10.26
C ALA A 488 -30.64 4.59 9.32
N PHE A 489 -30.52 4.77 8.00
CA PHE A 489 -30.91 3.75 7.04
C PHE A 489 -30.08 2.48 7.18
N LEU A 490 -28.75 2.59 7.22
CA LEU A 490 -27.85 1.44 7.42
C LEU A 490 -28.14 0.70 8.73
N ALA A 491 -28.54 1.39 9.80
CA ALA A 491 -28.89 0.78 11.08
C ALA A 491 -30.14 -0.12 11.00
N LEU A 492 -31.02 0.07 10.01
CA LEU A 492 -32.18 -0.79 9.78
C LEU A 492 -31.81 -2.10 9.05
N LEU A 493 -30.65 -2.17 8.40
CA LEU A 493 -30.22 -3.28 7.55
C LEU A 493 -29.52 -4.38 8.37
N ASP A 494 -30.28 -5.13 9.15
CA ASP A 494 -29.77 -6.22 9.99
C ASP A 494 -30.12 -7.63 9.46
N GLY A 495 -30.69 -7.73 8.26
CA GLY A 495 -31.13 -9.00 7.65
C GLY A 495 -32.41 -9.58 8.25
N THR A 496 -33.02 -8.94 9.26
CA THR A 496 -34.27 -9.42 9.89
C THR A 496 -35.52 -8.80 9.29
N ARG A 497 -35.38 -7.67 8.58
CA ARG A 497 -36.50 -6.96 7.92
C ARG A 497 -36.60 -7.34 6.46
N ASP A 498 -37.80 -7.65 6.01
CA ASP A 498 -38.09 -7.68 4.57
C ASP A 498 -38.26 -6.25 3.99
N ARG A 499 -38.44 -6.14 2.67
CA ARG A 499 -38.59 -4.86 1.96
C ARG A 499 -39.76 -4.01 2.48
N ALA A 500 -40.88 -4.65 2.85
CA ALA A 500 -42.07 -3.94 3.31
C ALA A 500 -41.88 -3.40 4.75
N GLN A 501 -41.30 -4.23 5.62
CA GLN A 501 -40.92 -3.82 6.98
C GLN A 501 -39.89 -2.70 6.96
N LEU A 502 -38.86 -2.81 6.10
CA LEU A 502 -37.84 -1.78 5.93
C LEU A 502 -38.46 -0.45 5.45
N ALA A 503 -39.44 -0.49 4.54
CA ALA A 503 -40.13 0.71 4.08
C ALA A 503 -40.96 1.38 5.17
N ALA A 504 -41.66 0.59 5.99
CA ALA A 504 -42.43 1.11 7.12
C ALA A 504 -41.50 1.76 8.17
N ASP A 505 -40.42 1.09 8.56
CA ASP A 505 -39.46 1.59 9.54
C ASP A 505 -38.69 2.80 9.01
N TRP A 506 -38.34 2.81 7.71
CA TRP A 506 -37.69 3.96 7.07
C TRP A 506 -38.59 5.19 7.05
N ALA A 507 -39.87 5.03 6.69
CA ALA A 507 -40.85 6.11 6.74
C ALA A 507 -41.03 6.68 8.17
N ALA A 508 -40.90 5.84 9.20
CA ALA A 508 -40.99 6.24 10.60
C ALA A 508 -39.71 6.89 11.16
N SER A 509 -38.57 6.80 10.47
CA SER A 509 -37.24 7.21 10.98
C SER A 509 -37.00 8.73 11.05
N GLY A 510 -37.93 9.54 10.53
CA GLY A 510 -37.75 10.99 10.37
C GLY A 510 -36.86 11.40 9.19
N TYR A 511 -36.32 10.43 8.44
CA TYR A 511 -35.52 10.64 7.23
C TYR A 511 -36.14 9.99 5.98
N GLY A 512 -37.31 9.34 6.14
CA GLY A 512 -37.94 8.52 5.12
C GLY A 512 -38.37 9.24 3.84
N ASP A 513 -38.43 10.58 3.88
CA ASP A 513 -38.77 11.46 2.77
C ASP A 513 -37.55 11.90 1.93
N GLN A 514 -36.33 11.67 2.41
CA GLN A 514 -35.10 12.08 1.72
C GLN A 514 -34.84 11.26 0.44
N VAL A 515 -35.12 9.96 0.50
CA VAL A 515 -34.82 9.00 -0.57
C VAL A 515 -35.71 7.76 -0.44
N SER A 516 -36.11 7.17 -1.57
CA SER A 516 -36.85 5.91 -1.55
C SER A 516 -35.99 4.75 -1.04
N VAL A 517 -36.60 3.71 -0.49
CA VAL A 517 -35.89 2.52 0.01
C VAL A 517 -35.02 1.89 -1.08
N ASP A 518 -35.53 1.78 -2.31
CA ASP A 518 -34.78 1.16 -3.40
C ASP A 518 -33.57 1.98 -3.86
N GLU A 519 -33.68 3.31 -3.88
CA GLU A 519 -32.54 4.19 -4.16
C GLU A 519 -31.54 4.14 -3.00
N ALA A 520 -31.99 4.18 -1.74
CA ALA A 520 -31.13 4.07 -0.57
C ALA A 520 -30.36 2.73 -0.56
N LEU A 521 -31.04 1.63 -0.85
CA LEU A 521 -30.42 0.30 -0.98
C LEU A 521 -29.40 0.24 -2.12
N ARG A 522 -29.70 0.83 -3.28
CA ARG A 522 -28.72 0.93 -4.38
C ARG A 522 -27.48 1.72 -3.98
N GLN A 523 -27.65 2.83 -3.27
CA GLN A 523 -26.52 3.67 -2.82
C GLN A 523 -25.63 2.94 -1.82
N VAL A 524 -26.19 2.27 -0.81
CA VAL A 524 -25.40 1.52 0.19
C VAL A 524 -24.77 0.25 -0.41
N ALA A 525 -25.45 -0.41 -1.36
CA ALA A 525 -24.87 -1.52 -2.12
C ALA A 525 -23.66 -1.07 -2.94
N HIS A 526 -23.78 0.06 -3.66
CA HIS A 526 -22.69 0.67 -4.43
C HIS A 526 -21.55 1.18 -3.54
N ALA A 527 -21.85 1.54 -2.29
CA ALA A 527 -20.85 1.86 -1.27
C ALA A 527 -20.12 0.62 -0.73
N GLY A 528 -20.52 -0.61 -1.10
CA GLY A 528 -19.89 -1.85 -0.66
C GLY A 528 -20.14 -2.17 0.81
N THR A 529 -21.25 -1.73 1.38
CA THR A 529 -21.57 -1.96 2.81
C THR A 529 -22.50 -3.15 3.03
N LEU A 530 -23.01 -3.80 1.99
CA LEU A 530 -23.93 -4.94 2.12
C LEU A 530 -23.22 -6.28 2.02
N THR A 531 -23.65 -7.24 2.85
CA THR A 531 -23.23 -8.65 2.78
C THR A 531 -24.29 -9.51 2.09
N TYR A 532 -23.84 -10.63 1.52
CA TYR A 532 -24.72 -11.69 1.00
C TYR A 532 -25.40 -12.48 2.11
#